data_AF-A0AAU6WQ40-F1
#
_entry.id   AF-A0AAU6WQ40-F1
#
_cell.length_a   1.000
_cell.length_b   1.000
_cell.length_c   1.000
_cell.angle_alpha   90.00
_cell.angle_beta   90.00
_cell.angle_gamma   90.00
#
_symmetry.space_group_name_H-M   'P 1'
#
loop_
_entity.id
_entity.type
_entity.pdbx_description
1 polymer ?
#
loop_
_entity_poly.entity_id
_entity_poly.type
_entity_poly.pdbx_seq_one_letter_code
_entity_poly.pdbx_strand_id
1 'polypeptide(L)'
;MKKYFLLFPCFMFSGISAQEISAPETSDKMNIIKTNVTAYAFRNINLSYERAFTQWFSVNMGFGTMPEGKVPFINSFLNDKDEKRLQNLEVKSFNFTIEPRFYLGAGYGKGFYIAPYYRYSKVTSNTFDFYYDYNFNGITYEIPLKGNGSAHGNSGGLMIGAQFFLTRSRNLVLDLWIAGAHYGKGQGDFILTSDVVLTPDMQARLKKKLKIWIFLM
;
A
#
# COMPACT_ATOMS: atom_id res chain seq x y z
N MET A 1 -45.59 -12.60 -1.63
CA MET A 1 -44.41 -12.53 -0.73
C MET A 1 -43.55 -13.76 -0.98
N LYS A 2 -42.48 -13.63 -1.79
CA LYS A 2 -41.59 -14.75 -2.13
C LYS A 2 -40.46 -14.81 -1.10
N LYS A 3 -40.37 -15.91 -0.33
CA LYS A 3 -39.29 -16.17 0.61
C LYS A 3 -38.20 -16.94 -0.12
N TYR A 4 -37.04 -16.31 -0.32
CA TYR A 4 -35.86 -16.99 -0.86
C TYR A 4 -35.11 -17.64 0.31
N PHE A 5 -35.04 -18.97 0.29
CA PHE A 5 -34.21 -19.76 1.19
C PHE A 5 -32.75 -19.65 0.70
N LEU A 6 -31.90 -18.99 1.47
CA LEU A 6 -30.46 -18.90 1.22
C LEU A 6 -29.79 -20.14 1.83
N LEU A 7 -29.34 -21.06 0.97
CA LEU A 7 -28.52 -22.21 1.34
C LEU A 7 -27.08 -21.74 1.60
N PHE A 8 -26.66 -21.83 2.86
CA PHE A 8 -25.27 -21.66 3.28
C PHE A 8 -24.48 -22.93 2.91
N PRO A 9 -23.35 -22.85 2.18
CA PRO A 9 -22.48 -24.01 2.02
C PRO A 9 -21.68 -24.19 3.31
N CYS A 10 -21.99 -25.28 4.02
CA CYS A 10 -21.27 -25.75 5.19
C CYS A 10 -19.87 -26.21 4.74
N PHE A 11 -18.84 -25.40 5.00
CA PHE A 11 -17.44 -25.82 4.84
C PHE A 11 -17.13 -26.90 5.88
N MET A 12 -17.15 -28.16 5.44
CA MET A 12 -16.68 -29.29 6.24
C MET A 12 -15.17 -29.14 6.48
N PHE A 13 -14.81 -28.85 7.73
CA PHE A 13 -13.45 -28.92 8.23
C PHE A 13 -13.06 -30.40 8.40
N SER A 14 -12.58 -31.02 7.33
CA SER A 14 -11.95 -32.34 7.42
C SER A 14 -10.55 -32.15 8.01
N GLY A 15 -10.31 -32.73 9.19
CA GLY A 15 -9.05 -32.63 9.92
C GLY A 15 -7.85 -33.07 9.07
N ILE A 16 -6.98 -32.12 8.76
CA ILE A 16 -5.65 -32.40 8.21
C ILE A 16 -4.76 -32.74 9.40
N SER A 17 -4.56 -34.03 9.67
CA SER A 17 -3.44 -34.48 10.49
C SER A 17 -2.15 -34.25 9.71
N ALA A 18 -1.38 -33.23 10.09
CA ALA A 18 -0.04 -33.02 9.58
C ALA A 18 0.90 -34.10 10.14
N GLN A 19 1.19 -35.13 9.35
CA GLN A 19 2.29 -36.05 9.66
C GLN A 19 3.62 -35.34 9.37
N GLU A 20 4.45 -35.14 10.41
CA GLU A 20 5.86 -34.79 10.22
C GLU A 20 6.62 -36.01 9.69
N ILE A 21 6.70 -36.11 8.36
CA ILE A 21 7.61 -37.02 7.69
C ILE A 21 9.00 -36.38 7.76
N SER A 22 9.91 -37.01 8.50
CA SER A 22 11.31 -36.63 8.63
C SER A 22 11.95 -36.45 7.24
N ALA A 23 12.19 -35.19 6.87
CA ALA A 23 12.88 -34.83 5.65
C ALA A 23 14.38 -35.10 5.80
N PRO A 24 15.09 -35.54 4.73
CA PRO A 24 16.55 -35.59 4.76
C PRO A 24 17.08 -34.18 5.05
N GLU A 25 18.23 -34.09 5.70
CA GLU A 25 18.86 -32.82 6.09
C GLU A 25 19.23 -31.99 4.85
N THR A 26 18.25 -31.25 4.33
CA THR A 26 18.48 -30.17 3.39
C THR A 26 19.09 -29.02 4.18
N SER A 27 20.31 -28.62 3.79
CA SER A 27 20.96 -27.40 4.28
C SER A 27 19.97 -26.25 4.40
N ASP A 28 19.94 -25.61 5.57
CA ASP A 28 18.99 -24.54 5.86
C ASP A 28 19.17 -23.37 4.88
N LYS A 29 18.10 -23.04 4.15
CA LYS A 29 18.11 -21.88 3.25
C LYS A 29 18.00 -20.59 4.05
N MET A 30 19.14 -19.93 4.23
CA MET A 30 19.22 -18.69 4.99
C MET A 30 18.80 -17.44 4.19
N ASN A 31 18.60 -17.56 2.88
CA ASN A 31 18.28 -16.43 1.99
C ASN A 31 16.97 -16.71 1.27
N ILE A 32 16.03 -15.77 1.34
CA ILE A 32 14.69 -15.92 0.77
C ILE A 32 14.36 -14.65 -0.02
N ILE A 33 13.91 -14.83 -1.27
CA ILE A 33 13.39 -13.74 -2.09
C ILE A 33 11.88 -13.93 -2.20
N LYS A 34 11.11 -12.85 -2.03
CA LYS A 34 9.66 -12.91 -2.02
C LYS A 34 9.04 -11.77 -2.80
N THR A 35 7.83 -12.03 -3.26
CA THR A 35 6.97 -11.04 -3.88
C THR A 35 5.51 -11.35 -3.56
N ASN A 36 4.67 -10.32 -3.51
CA ASN A 36 3.23 -10.41 -3.40
C ASN A 36 2.62 -10.43 -4.81
N VAL A 37 2.21 -11.62 -5.26
CA VAL A 37 1.63 -11.85 -6.58
C VAL A 37 0.33 -11.07 -6.79
N THR A 38 -0.49 -10.95 -5.76
CA THR A 38 -1.78 -10.23 -5.82
C THR A 38 -1.57 -8.74 -6.08
N ALA A 39 -0.47 -8.17 -5.58
CA ALA A 39 -0.15 -6.76 -5.75
C ALA A 39 0.08 -6.36 -7.22
N TYR A 40 0.48 -7.30 -8.08
CA TYR A 40 0.65 -7.05 -9.52
C TYR A 40 -0.67 -6.70 -10.22
N ALA A 41 -1.79 -7.24 -9.76
CA ALA A 41 -3.12 -6.86 -10.26
C ALA A 41 -3.45 -5.37 -9.99
N PHE A 42 -2.77 -4.76 -9.01
CA PHE A 42 -2.91 -3.35 -8.63
C PHE A 42 -1.72 -2.49 -9.09
N ARG A 43 -0.95 -2.95 -10.09
CA ARG A 43 0.25 -2.26 -10.62
C ARG A 43 1.34 -2.01 -9.57
N ASN A 44 1.31 -2.75 -8.46
CA ASN A 44 2.29 -2.62 -7.39
C ASN A 44 3.34 -3.73 -7.53
N ILE A 45 4.50 -3.33 -8.07
CA ILE A 45 5.66 -4.20 -8.19
C ILE A 45 6.39 -4.17 -6.86
N ASN A 46 6.51 -5.32 -6.21
CA ASN A 46 7.18 -5.43 -4.92
C ASN A 46 8.12 -6.62 -4.90
N LEU A 47 9.24 -6.45 -4.22
CA LEU A 47 10.27 -7.45 -4.02
C LEU A 47 10.80 -7.31 -2.61
N SER A 48 11.01 -8.42 -1.94
CA SER A 48 11.68 -8.43 -0.64
C SER A 48 12.72 -9.53 -0.57
N TYR A 49 13.78 -9.24 0.17
CA TYR A 49 14.87 -10.14 0.46
C TYR A 49 14.97 -10.31 1.97
N GLU A 50 14.92 -11.55 2.41
CA GLU A 50 15.07 -11.93 3.79
C GLU A 50 16.34 -12.76 3.98
N ARG A 51 17.09 -12.42 5.03
CA ARG A 51 18.22 -13.21 5.50
C ARG A 51 18.00 -13.68 6.93
N ALA A 52 17.96 -14.99 7.13
CA ALA A 52 17.97 -15.61 8.45
C ALA A 52 19.41 -15.64 8.99
N PHE A 53 19.60 -15.16 10.22
CA PHE A 53 20.90 -15.16 10.90
C PHE A 53 20.96 -16.25 11.96
N THR A 54 19.85 -16.48 12.65
CA THR A 54 19.68 -17.56 13.63
C THR A 54 18.36 -18.30 13.34
N GLN A 55 18.11 -19.38 14.07
CA GLN A 55 16.84 -20.11 13.98
C GLN A 55 15.62 -19.28 14.42
N TRP A 56 15.82 -18.20 15.17
CA TRP A 56 14.75 -17.34 15.69
C TRP A 56 14.79 -15.91 15.13
N PHE A 57 15.85 -15.52 14.41
CA PHE A 57 16.03 -14.14 13.95
C PHE A 57 16.36 -14.06 12.46
N SER A 58 15.60 -13.24 11.73
CA SER A 58 15.90 -12.82 10.36
C SER A 58 15.69 -11.33 10.17
N VAL A 59 16.23 -10.78 9.08
CA VAL A 59 15.93 -9.41 8.64
C VAL A 59 15.41 -9.48 7.22
N ASN A 60 14.26 -8.86 7.00
CA ASN A 60 13.63 -8.68 5.72
C ASN A 60 13.76 -7.23 5.25
N MET A 61 14.13 -7.05 3.99
CA MET A 61 14.22 -5.76 3.31
C MET A 61 13.31 -5.79 2.09
N GLY A 62 12.30 -4.94 2.08
CA GLY A 62 11.30 -4.85 1.02
C GLY A 62 11.38 -3.55 0.24
N PHE A 63 11.21 -3.65 -1.07
CA PHE A 63 11.07 -2.53 -1.99
C PHE A 63 9.75 -2.69 -2.75
N GLY A 64 8.99 -1.60 -2.84
CA GLY A 64 7.76 -1.56 -3.61
C GLY A 64 7.70 -0.31 -4.47
N THR A 65 7.20 -0.44 -5.68
CA THR A 65 6.97 0.69 -6.58
C THR A 65 5.66 0.51 -7.34
N MET A 66 4.92 1.59 -7.46
CA MET A 66 3.83 1.71 -8.41
C MET A 66 4.30 2.69 -9.49
N PRO A 67 4.56 2.21 -10.72
CA PRO A 67 4.89 3.08 -11.83
C PRO A 67 3.79 4.12 -12.07
N GLU A 68 4.17 5.23 -12.69
CA GLU A 68 3.23 6.30 -13.05
C GLU A 68 2.06 5.75 -13.87
N GLY A 69 0.86 6.15 -13.48
CA GLY A 69 -0.37 5.91 -14.23
C GLY A 69 -1.60 6.07 -13.35
N LYS A 70 -2.76 5.82 -13.94
CA LYS A 70 -4.06 6.03 -13.28
C LYS A 70 -4.20 5.24 -11.98
N VAL A 71 -4.80 5.88 -10.98
CA VAL A 71 -5.14 5.25 -9.70
C VAL A 71 -6.20 4.17 -9.95
N PRO A 72 -5.92 2.88 -9.64
CA PRO A 72 -6.91 1.81 -9.80
C PRO A 72 -8.17 2.11 -9.00
N PHE A 73 -9.35 1.87 -9.58
CA PHE A 73 -10.67 2.04 -8.94
C PHE A 73 -11.07 3.46 -8.54
N ILE A 74 -10.40 4.52 -9.02
CA ILE A 74 -10.80 5.91 -8.70
C ILE A 74 -12.24 6.22 -9.15
N ASN A 75 -12.67 5.60 -10.26
CA ASN A 75 -14.03 5.71 -10.80
C ASN A 75 -15.11 5.08 -9.91
N SER A 76 -14.75 4.20 -8.97
CA SER A 76 -15.72 3.60 -8.04
C SER A 76 -16.08 4.51 -6.86
N PHE A 77 -15.30 5.59 -6.64
CA PHE A 77 -15.45 6.50 -5.50
C PHE A 77 -15.81 7.94 -5.90
N LEU A 78 -15.79 8.26 -7.19
CA LEU A 78 -16.09 9.60 -7.70
C LEU A 78 -17.45 9.61 -8.42
N ASN A 79 -18.23 10.68 -8.22
CA ASN A 79 -19.40 10.95 -9.05
C ASN A 79 -18.96 11.41 -10.45
N ASP A 80 -19.79 11.21 -11.48
CA ASP A 80 -19.52 11.49 -12.90
C ASP A 80 -18.90 12.87 -13.21
N LYS A 81 -19.16 13.88 -12.36
CA LYS A 81 -18.63 15.25 -12.52
C LYS A 81 -17.16 15.40 -12.07
N ASP A 82 -16.75 14.67 -11.04
CA ASP A 82 -15.38 14.70 -10.51
C ASP A 82 -14.45 13.74 -11.27
N GLU A 83 -15.02 12.69 -11.87
CA GLU A 83 -14.29 11.75 -12.74
C GLU A 83 -13.60 12.48 -13.90
N LYS A 84 -14.29 13.40 -14.58
CA LYS A 84 -13.70 14.20 -15.68
C LYS A 84 -12.56 15.11 -15.22
N ARG A 85 -12.57 15.57 -13.97
CA ARG A 85 -11.57 16.50 -13.42
C ARG A 85 -10.29 15.79 -12.94
N LEU A 86 -10.34 14.48 -12.70
CA LEU A 86 -9.21 13.68 -12.21
C LEU A 86 -8.75 12.59 -13.18
N GLN A 87 -9.33 12.50 -14.38
CA GLN A 87 -9.01 11.48 -15.39
C GLN A 87 -7.55 11.46 -15.85
N ASN A 88 -6.86 12.60 -15.76
CA ASN A 88 -5.45 12.76 -16.11
C ASN A 88 -4.51 12.65 -14.90
N LEU A 89 -5.03 12.43 -13.68
CA LEU A 89 -4.20 12.24 -12.50
C LEU A 89 -3.49 10.89 -12.58
N GLU A 90 -2.18 10.95 -12.66
CA GLU A 90 -1.30 9.79 -12.60
C GLU A 90 -0.45 9.89 -11.35
N VAL A 91 -0.31 8.75 -10.67
CA VAL A 91 0.42 8.68 -9.41
C VAL A 91 1.52 7.64 -9.55
N LYS A 92 2.71 8.03 -9.11
CA LYS A 92 3.84 7.15 -8.89
C LYS A 92 4.05 6.99 -7.39
N SER A 93 4.29 5.77 -6.93
CA SER A 93 4.66 5.52 -5.53
C SER A 93 5.90 4.67 -5.42
N PHE A 94 6.63 4.87 -4.33
CA PHE A 94 7.79 4.12 -3.95
C PHE A 94 7.72 3.85 -2.45
N ASN A 95 8.13 2.67 -2.02
CA ASN A 95 8.31 2.36 -0.62
C ASN A 95 9.54 1.48 -0.40
N PHE A 96 10.16 1.69 0.76
CA PHE A 96 11.25 0.89 1.27
C PHE A 96 10.91 0.47 2.70
N THR A 97 11.03 -0.81 3.00
CA THR A 97 10.70 -1.39 4.31
C THR A 97 11.89 -2.18 4.83
N ILE A 98 12.25 -1.97 6.10
CA ILE A 98 13.15 -2.85 6.84
C ILE A 98 12.39 -3.45 8.02
N GLU A 99 12.55 -4.74 8.19
CA GLU A 99 11.69 -5.55 9.05
C GLU A 99 12.52 -6.67 9.69
N PRO A 100 13.08 -6.44 10.89
CA PRO A 100 13.55 -7.54 11.73
C PRO A 100 12.39 -8.47 12.10
N ARG A 101 12.62 -9.78 12.03
CA ARG A 101 11.63 -10.83 12.32
C ARG A 101 12.13 -11.76 13.41
N PHE A 102 11.24 -12.03 14.36
CA PHE A 102 11.47 -12.90 15.51
C PHE A 102 10.55 -14.12 15.41
N TYR A 103 11.10 -15.27 15.03
CA TYR A 103 10.36 -16.53 14.90
C TYR A 103 10.20 -17.21 16.26
N LEU A 104 8.98 -17.68 16.53
CA LEU A 104 8.61 -18.35 17.78
C LEU A 104 8.85 -19.87 17.75
N GLY A 105 9.20 -20.42 16.59
CA GLY A 105 9.47 -21.85 16.39
C GLY A 105 10.93 -22.13 16.06
N ALA A 106 11.26 -23.41 15.86
CA ALA A 106 12.59 -23.83 15.43
C ALA A 106 12.69 -23.83 13.89
N GLY A 107 13.71 -23.16 13.36
CA GLY A 107 14.11 -23.25 11.96
C GLY A 107 14.34 -21.88 11.30
N TYR A 108 15.29 -21.81 10.38
CA TYR A 108 15.68 -20.57 9.71
C TYR A 108 14.56 -20.05 8.80
N GLY A 109 13.88 -18.99 9.22
CA GLY A 109 12.80 -18.37 8.44
C GLY A 109 11.54 -19.25 8.36
N LYS A 110 11.16 -19.96 9.41
CA LYS A 110 9.97 -20.84 9.42
C LYS A 110 9.13 -20.63 10.66
N GLY A 111 7.80 -20.61 10.48
CA GLY A 111 6.83 -20.59 11.56
C GLY A 111 6.24 -19.21 11.84
N PHE A 112 5.57 -19.08 12.98
CA PHE A 112 5.02 -17.82 13.46
C PHE A 112 6.14 -16.84 13.80
N TYR A 113 5.92 -15.58 13.46
CA TYR A 113 6.86 -14.52 13.79
C TYR A 113 6.17 -13.24 14.24
N ILE A 114 6.92 -12.45 14.99
CA ILE A 114 6.62 -11.05 15.32
C ILE A 114 7.67 -10.20 14.61
N ALA A 115 7.24 -9.12 13.97
CA ALA A 115 8.09 -8.32 13.10
C ALA A 115 7.82 -6.82 13.31
N PRO A 116 8.60 -6.13 14.15
CA PRO A 116 8.63 -4.68 14.10
C PRO A 116 9.22 -4.24 12.75
N TYR A 117 8.73 -3.13 12.23
CA TYR A 117 9.20 -2.64 10.94
C TYR A 117 9.25 -1.13 10.90
N TYR A 118 10.09 -0.65 9.98
CA TYR A 118 10.14 0.72 9.54
C TYR A 118 9.90 0.75 8.03
N ARG A 119 9.08 1.69 7.57
CA ARG A 119 8.77 1.92 6.17
C ARG A 119 8.87 3.40 5.82
N TYR A 120 9.71 3.70 4.84
CA TYR A 120 9.67 4.95 4.10
C TYR A 120 8.76 4.81 2.90
N SER A 121 7.87 5.77 2.68
CA SER A 121 6.97 5.82 1.54
C SER A 121 7.07 7.18 0.87
N LYS A 122 7.09 7.20 -0.46
CA LYS A 122 7.02 8.42 -1.27
C LYS A 122 5.97 8.25 -2.35
N VAL A 123 5.13 9.25 -2.51
CA VAL A 123 4.09 9.34 -3.55
C VAL A 123 4.32 10.63 -4.30
N THR A 124 4.23 10.60 -5.62
CA THR A 124 4.41 11.77 -6.48
C THR A 124 3.33 11.72 -7.56
N SER A 125 2.67 12.84 -7.80
CA SER A 125 1.72 12.97 -8.90
C SER A 125 2.42 13.51 -10.14
N ASN A 126 1.85 13.22 -11.29
CA ASN A 126 2.10 14.00 -12.49
C ASN A 126 1.56 15.44 -12.35
N THR A 127 1.82 16.26 -13.36
CA THR A 127 1.12 17.52 -13.54
C THR A 127 -0.28 17.23 -14.08
N PHE A 128 -1.31 17.55 -13.30
CA PHE A 128 -2.71 17.33 -13.66
C PHE A 128 -3.47 18.66 -13.75
N ASP A 129 -4.48 18.69 -14.62
CA ASP A 129 -5.37 19.83 -14.74
C ASP A 129 -6.39 19.81 -13.61
N PHE A 130 -6.51 20.93 -12.91
CA PHE A 130 -7.47 21.14 -11.82
C PHE A 130 -8.25 22.42 -12.11
N TYR A 131 -9.58 22.34 -12.04
CA TYR A 131 -10.44 23.48 -12.33
C TYR A 131 -11.01 24.06 -11.04
N TYR A 132 -10.76 25.35 -10.80
CA TYR A 132 -11.27 26.08 -9.65
C TYR A 132 -12.47 26.94 -10.04
N ASP A 133 -13.64 26.58 -9.54
CA ASP A 133 -14.88 27.34 -9.72
C ASP A 133 -14.89 28.56 -8.77
N TYR A 134 -14.63 29.75 -9.31
CA TYR A 134 -14.69 31.02 -8.60
C TYR A 134 -16.04 31.70 -8.84
N ASN A 135 -16.84 31.86 -7.78
CA ASN A 135 -18.10 32.58 -7.84
C ASN A 135 -17.90 34.06 -7.49
N PHE A 136 -18.23 34.94 -8.45
CA PHE A 136 -18.21 36.39 -8.27
C PHE A 136 -19.51 36.98 -8.82
N ASN A 137 -20.23 37.76 -7.99
CA ASN A 137 -21.51 38.39 -8.34
C ASN A 137 -22.54 37.43 -8.99
N GLY A 138 -22.60 36.18 -8.54
CA GLY A 138 -23.54 35.17 -9.05
C GLY A 138 -23.14 34.50 -10.37
N ILE A 139 -21.98 34.86 -10.94
CA ILE A 139 -21.39 34.21 -12.12
C ILE A 139 -20.24 33.31 -11.68
N THR A 140 -20.25 32.05 -12.12
CA THR A 140 -19.17 31.09 -11.89
C THR A 140 -18.14 31.19 -13.01
N TYR A 141 -16.89 31.48 -12.65
CA TYR A 141 -15.73 31.44 -13.55
C TYR A 141 -14.91 30.19 -13.25
N GLU A 142 -14.65 29.39 -14.28
CA GLU A 142 -13.79 28.21 -14.16
C GLU A 142 -12.35 28.60 -14.48
N ILE A 143 -11.47 28.53 -13.47
CA ILE A 143 -10.06 28.89 -13.62
C ILE A 143 -9.25 27.60 -13.76
N PRO A 144 -8.60 27.36 -14.91
CA PRO A 144 -7.70 26.23 -15.07
C PRO A 144 -6.43 26.44 -14.24
N LEU A 145 -6.09 25.43 -13.45
CA LEU A 145 -4.87 25.33 -12.66
C LEU A 145 -4.13 24.05 -13.07
N LYS A 146 -2.80 24.08 -13.03
CA LYS A 146 -1.97 22.89 -13.14
C LYS A 146 -1.46 22.55 -11.75
N GLY A 147 -1.77 21.34 -11.30
CA GLY A 147 -1.36 20.85 -10.00
C GLY A 147 -0.30 19.76 -10.12
N ASN A 148 0.71 19.81 -9.26
CA ASN A 148 1.61 18.70 -9.04
C ASN A 148 1.98 18.63 -7.55
N GLY A 149 2.22 17.42 -7.05
CA GLY A 149 2.53 17.24 -5.63
C GLY A 149 3.41 16.05 -5.37
N SER A 150 4.15 16.13 -4.27
CA SER A 150 4.89 15.00 -3.73
C SER A 150 4.68 14.91 -2.24
N ALA A 151 4.37 13.71 -1.77
CA ALA A 151 4.27 13.40 -0.36
C ALA A 151 5.26 12.31 0.01
N HIS A 152 5.86 12.41 1.18
CA HIS A 152 6.69 11.37 1.75
C HIS A 152 6.29 11.12 3.19
N GLY A 153 6.51 9.89 3.66
CA GLY A 153 6.14 9.50 5.00
C GLY A 153 7.12 8.51 5.57
N ASN A 154 7.34 8.66 6.88
CA ASN A 154 8.07 7.70 7.69
C ASN A 154 7.08 7.04 8.62
N SER A 155 7.16 5.73 8.68
CA SER A 155 6.15 4.96 9.35
C SER A 155 6.74 3.70 9.94
N GLY A 156 6.14 3.19 11.01
CA GLY A 156 6.62 2.01 11.70
C GLY A 156 5.50 1.30 12.39
N GLY A 157 5.72 0.05 12.73
CA GLY A 157 4.68 -0.77 13.32
C GLY A 157 5.18 -2.10 13.81
N LEU A 158 4.24 -2.92 14.22
CA LEU A 158 4.45 -4.28 14.66
C LEU A 158 3.52 -5.18 13.86
N MET A 159 4.07 -6.24 13.27
CA MET A 159 3.32 -7.23 12.49
C MET A 159 3.47 -8.61 13.12
N ILE A 160 2.44 -9.43 12.94
CA ILE A 160 2.42 -10.84 13.29
C ILE A 160 2.08 -11.60 12.02
N GLY A 161 2.88 -12.61 11.73
CA GLY A 161 2.72 -13.44 10.55
C GLY A 161 3.16 -14.88 10.76
N ALA A 162 3.01 -15.68 9.72
CA ALA A 162 3.45 -17.06 9.68
C ALA A 162 4.09 -17.38 8.33
N GLN A 163 5.25 -18.02 8.36
CA GLN A 163 6.02 -18.38 7.18
C GLN A 163 6.15 -19.90 7.04
N PHE A 164 5.78 -20.42 5.87
CA PHE A 164 5.79 -21.85 5.56
C PHE A 164 6.65 -22.12 4.33
N PHE A 165 7.47 -23.17 4.40
CA PHE A 165 8.11 -23.73 3.21
C PHE A 165 7.16 -24.78 2.61
N LEU A 166 6.68 -24.54 1.38
CA LEU A 166 5.69 -25.40 0.73
C LEU A 166 6.31 -26.65 0.08
N THR A 167 7.63 -26.67 -0.10
CA THR A 167 8.35 -27.78 -0.74
C THR A 167 9.38 -28.40 0.21
N ARG A 168 9.63 -29.71 0.08
CA ARG A 168 10.65 -30.43 0.88
C ARG A 168 12.06 -29.87 0.66
N SER A 169 12.34 -29.39 -0.55
CA SER A 169 13.60 -28.71 -0.91
C SER A 169 13.68 -27.25 -0.44
N ARG A 170 12.63 -26.72 0.20
CA ARG A 170 12.55 -25.34 0.71
C ARG A 170 12.77 -24.28 -0.38
N ASN A 171 12.35 -24.59 -1.60
CA ASN A 171 12.47 -23.70 -2.77
C ASN A 171 11.30 -22.73 -2.90
N LEU A 172 10.19 -23.00 -2.21
CA LEU A 172 8.96 -22.22 -2.30
C LEU A 172 8.51 -21.85 -0.90
N VAL A 173 8.29 -20.56 -0.68
CA VAL A 173 7.89 -19.98 0.60
C VAL A 173 6.52 -19.31 0.45
N LEU A 174 5.66 -19.55 1.41
CA LEU A 174 4.43 -18.80 1.63
C LEU A 174 4.59 -18.01 2.92
N ASP A 175 4.43 -16.69 2.83
CA ASP A 175 4.49 -15.77 3.96
C ASP A 175 3.12 -15.11 4.11
N LEU A 176 2.48 -15.32 5.26
CA LEU A 176 1.16 -14.80 5.58
C LEU A 176 1.25 -13.75 6.68
N TRP A 177 0.77 -12.55 6.39
CA TRP A 177 0.56 -11.50 7.39
C TRP A 177 -0.83 -11.65 7.98
N ILE A 178 -0.91 -11.85 9.30
CA ILE A 178 -2.16 -12.15 10.00
C ILE A 178 -2.76 -10.88 10.57
N ALA A 179 -1.94 -10.12 11.31
CA ALA A 179 -2.36 -8.90 11.96
C ALA A 179 -1.18 -7.93 12.09
N GLY A 180 -1.47 -6.65 12.18
CA GLY A 180 -0.44 -5.65 12.42
C GLY A 180 -1.04 -4.33 12.89
N ALA A 181 -0.27 -3.62 13.69
CA ALA A 181 -0.54 -2.24 14.07
C ALA A 181 0.53 -1.35 13.45
N HIS A 182 0.14 -0.16 12.99
CA HIS A 182 1.01 0.76 12.29
C HIS A 182 0.74 2.20 12.70
N TYR A 183 1.80 2.98 12.80
CA TYR A 183 1.75 4.42 13.04
C TYR A 183 2.79 5.12 12.16
N GLY A 184 2.43 6.26 11.59
CA GLY A 184 3.34 7.01 10.73
C GLY A 184 3.01 8.49 10.68
N LYS A 185 3.99 9.26 10.21
CA LYS A 185 3.84 10.69 9.91
C LYS A 185 4.25 10.94 8.46
N GLY A 186 3.38 11.65 7.75
CA GLY A 186 3.60 12.10 6.38
C GLY A 186 3.77 13.62 6.32
N GLN A 187 4.58 14.08 5.37
CA GLN A 187 4.63 15.47 4.93
C GLN A 187 4.43 15.48 3.42
N GLY A 188 3.77 16.50 2.90
CA GLY A 188 3.54 16.62 1.47
C GLY A 188 3.49 18.06 1.02
N ASP A 189 4.13 18.30 -0.10
CA ASP A 189 4.17 19.59 -0.78
C ASP A 189 3.31 19.50 -2.04
N PHE A 190 2.41 20.46 -2.19
CA PHE A 190 1.53 20.57 -3.34
C PHE A 190 1.67 21.95 -3.94
N ILE A 191 1.94 22.00 -5.25
CA ILE A 191 2.10 23.21 -6.02
C ILE A 191 0.93 23.29 -7.00
N LEU A 192 0.29 24.46 -7.05
CA LEU A 192 -0.73 24.80 -8.04
C LEU A 192 -0.27 26.05 -8.79
N THR A 193 -0.15 25.95 -10.10
CA THR A 193 0.17 27.07 -10.99
C THR A 193 -1.04 27.44 -11.82
N SER A 194 -1.22 28.73 -12.09
CA SER A 194 -2.27 29.26 -12.98
C SER A 194 -1.62 30.12 -14.05
N ASP A 195 -2.14 30.02 -15.27
CA ASP A 195 -1.80 30.94 -16.35
C ASP A 195 -2.52 32.30 -16.22
N VAL A 196 -3.41 32.43 -15.22
CA VAL A 196 -4.14 33.65 -14.88
C VAL A 196 -3.59 34.24 -13.56
N VAL A 197 -3.41 35.56 -13.51
CA VAL A 197 -2.97 36.25 -12.29
C VAL A 197 -4.07 36.17 -11.23
N LEU A 198 -3.82 35.40 -10.16
CA LEU A 198 -4.72 35.27 -9.02
C LEU A 198 -4.52 36.43 -8.04
N THR A 199 -5.60 37.13 -7.68
CA THR A 199 -5.55 38.19 -6.66
C THR A 199 -5.22 37.63 -5.27
N PRO A 200 -4.68 38.43 -4.33
CA PRO A 200 -4.36 37.98 -2.98
C PRO A 200 -5.55 37.32 -2.25
N ASP A 201 -6.77 37.83 -2.44
CA ASP A 201 -7.99 37.26 -1.86
C ASP A 201 -8.35 35.90 -2.46
N MET A 202 -8.17 35.73 -3.77
CA MET A 202 -8.37 34.45 -4.45
C MET A 202 -7.36 33.41 -3.95
N GLN A 203 -6.09 33.81 -3.80
CA GLN A 203 -5.05 32.95 -3.25
C GLN A 203 -5.35 32.54 -1.79
N ALA A 204 -5.82 33.48 -0.96
CA ALA A 204 -6.19 33.21 0.43
C ALA A 204 -7.37 32.24 0.55
N ARG A 205 -8.41 32.42 -0.28
CA ARG A 205 -9.56 31.50 -0.34
C ARG A 205 -9.14 30.11 -0.80
N LEU A 206 -8.29 30.02 -1.82
CA LEU A 206 -7.79 28.75 -2.33
C LEU A 206 -6.96 28.00 -1.27
N LYS A 207 -6.04 28.68 -0.59
CA LYS A 207 -5.27 28.12 0.52
C LYS A 207 -6.17 27.59 1.65
N LYS A 208 -7.22 28.34 2.02
CA LYS A 208 -8.17 27.91 3.05
C LYS A 208 -8.96 26.66 2.63
N LYS A 209 -9.41 26.60 1.37
CA LYS A 209 -10.14 25.44 0.82
C LYS A 209 -9.27 24.17 0.80
N LEU A 210 -7.99 24.29 0.41
CA LEU A 210 -7.06 23.15 0.33
C LEU A 210 -6.65 22.62 1.71
N LYS A 211 -6.46 23.50 2.71
CA LYS A 211 -6.11 23.08 4.06
C LYS A 211 -7.20 22.22 4.73
N ILE A 212 -8.46 22.44 4.37
CA ILE A 212 -9.60 21.65 4.88
C ILE A 212 -9.59 20.24 4.28
N TRP A 213 -9.25 20.10 2.99
CA TRP A 213 -9.18 18.80 2.32
C TRP A 213 -8.04 17.91 2.83
N ILE A 214 -6.88 18.50 3.15
CA ILE A 214 -5.72 17.75 3.70
C ILE A 214 -6.03 17.12 5.06
N PHE A 215 -7.00 17.65 5.83
CA PHE A 215 -7.36 17.12 7.14
C PHE A 215 -8.43 16.01 7.08
N LEU A 216 -9.08 15.82 5.93
CA LEU A 216 -10.17 14.85 5.73
C LEU A 216 -9.74 13.57 4.99
N MET A 217 -8.50 13.51 4.49
CA MET A 217 -7.84 12.30 3.97
C MET A 217 -6.93 11.68 5.03
#